data_AF-A0A288GS53-F1
#
_entry.id   AF-A0A288GS53-F1
#
_cell.length_a   1.000
_cell.length_b   1.000
_cell.length_c   1.000
_cell.angle_alpha   90.00
_cell.angle_beta   90.00
_cell.angle_gamma   90.00
#
_symmetry.space_group_name_H-M   'P 1'
#
loop_
_entity.id
_entity.type
_entity.pdbx_description
1 polymer ?
#
loop_
_entity_poly.entity_id
_entity_poly.type
_entity_poly.pdbx_seq_one_letter_code
_entity_poly.pdbx_strand_id
1 'polypeptide(L)'
;MKKILIGLIIIVFATVGYSFADLAGYTINNFDVQIDLNSDGSMQVEESIEVIFSEPRHGIYRTLPLGNENQYLSIDTITSNTPIHSITTQDNILNIQLGSPNITVVGTQLYTISYKVNNAIKTFSGRDELYWNIIGGERNTTIDRSTRTINLPSDYIASSGSSFVVRGYSGDQHTGDIEFLQTQSTQRRGFFEQQLQAKQGITVGLQFSGNYFQLPTQYDNYFVNPPSYERAQTNTQSIRDILGTMFPILIWIIIIGGVLIGKQSRSPRKSKKPIITQYQPPKNIDPSLAFYLRYNNKHEPKLFTSLIYYRATQGWIMIRKDKMEGVLSWFGVKDQYSLSEQELHPTDTSDLDNILLQQFFGSYDDKLDSVHLSENSYRKINNLLDTLADEFNNQDFTQRKSGFMGIFGMKELTTRGSEFFEHLRGYKEYLSKVEQPIIEHELQSDPDYINKILPWAVLFGVQTRLLKMVEEVLKNIDWYESSDGSVLTYSTFNAMNTKITNYSIPPRSSGSSGFSGGGGGFSGGGGGGGGGGSW
;
A
#
# COMPACT_ATOMS: atom_id res chain seq x y z
N MET A 1 1.11 7.01 22.47
CA MET A 1 1.62 5.66 22.13
C MET A 1 0.62 4.55 22.48
N LYS A 2 0.04 4.50 23.68
CA LYS A 2 -1.01 3.51 24.03
C LYS A 2 -2.20 3.50 23.06
N LYS A 3 -2.72 4.68 22.66
CA LYS A 3 -3.87 4.78 21.74
C LYS A 3 -3.60 4.22 20.32
N ILE A 4 -2.38 4.34 19.82
CA ILE A 4 -1.98 3.81 18.50
C ILE A 4 -1.76 2.30 18.57
N LEU A 5 -1.18 1.80 19.67
CA LEU A 5 -0.99 0.37 19.90
C LEU A 5 -2.34 -0.35 20.09
N ILE A 6 -3.28 0.27 20.81
CA ILE A 6 -4.64 -0.23 20.99
C ILE A 6 -5.40 -0.21 19.66
N GLY A 7 -5.28 0.86 18.87
CA GLY A 7 -5.88 0.92 17.52
C GLY A 7 -5.34 -0.17 16.58
N LEU A 8 -4.04 -0.46 16.65
CA LEU A 8 -3.41 -1.53 15.86
C LEU A 8 -3.86 -2.93 16.32
N ILE A 9 -3.99 -3.17 17.63
CA ILE A 9 -4.50 -4.44 18.17
C ILE A 9 -5.98 -4.63 17.79
N ILE A 10 -6.78 -3.57 17.77
CA ILE A 10 -8.18 -3.61 17.33
C ILE A 10 -8.27 -3.91 15.83
N ILE A 11 -7.37 -3.37 14.99
CA ILE A 11 -7.31 -3.71 13.56
C ILE A 11 -6.90 -5.17 13.35
N VAL A 12 -5.95 -5.69 14.14
CA VAL A 12 -5.57 -7.12 14.11
C VAL A 12 -6.76 -8.02 14.48
N PHE A 13 -7.54 -7.66 15.49
CA PHE A 13 -8.76 -8.40 15.84
C PHE A 13 -9.89 -8.22 14.81
N ALA A 14 -10.01 -7.06 14.19
CA ALA A 14 -11.00 -6.81 13.13
C ALA A 14 -10.68 -7.57 11.83
N THR A 15 -9.42 -7.91 11.57
CA THR A 15 -9.03 -8.74 10.41
C THR A 15 -9.15 -10.25 10.64
N VAL A 16 -9.22 -10.70 11.90
CA VAL A 16 -9.36 -12.14 12.25
C VAL A 16 -10.84 -12.55 12.34
N GLY A 17 -11.77 -11.58 12.33
CA GLY A 17 -13.22 -11.81 12.42
C GLY A 17 -14.00 -11.78 11.11
N TYR A 18 -13.36 -11.82 9.94
CA TYR A 18 -14.09 -12.11 8.70
C TYR A 18 -14.41 -13.60 8.68
N SER A 19 -15.61 -13.95 9.13
CA SER A 19 -16.23 -15.21 8.70
C SER A 19 -16.13 -15.27 7.18
N PHE A 20 -15.44 -16.28 6.65
CA PHE A 20 -15.27 -16.57 5.22
C PHE A 20 -16.59 -17.03 4.56
N ALA A 21 -17.71 -16.42 4.91
CA ALA A 21 -19.02 -16.70 4.35
C ALA A 21 -19.33 -15.63 3.31
N ASP A 22 -18.73 -15.79 2.12
CA ASP A 22 -19.25 -15.39 0.80
C ASP A 22 -18.10 -15.01 -0.15
N LEU A 23 -17.23 -15.98 -0.47
CA LEU A 23 -16.20 -15.78 -1.52
C LEU A 23 -16.77 -15.95 -2.93
N ALA A 24 -18.00 -16.46 -3.06
CA ALA A 24 -18.63 -16.86 -4.32
C ALA A 24 -19.67 -15.84 -4.85
N GLY A 25 -20.20 -14.96 -4.00
CA GLY A 25 -21.28 -14.03 -4.32
C GLY A 25 -22.67 -14.69 -4.34
N TYR A 26 -22.81 -15.84 -3.68
CA TYR A 26 -24.06 -16.58 -3.53
C TYR A 26 -23.99 -17.65 -2.44
N THR A 27 -25.14 -18.03 -1.89
CA THR A 27 -25.33 -19.20 -1.00
C THR A 27 -26.26 -20.23 -1.64
N ILE A 28 -26.23 -21.48 -1.15
CA ILE A 28 -27.16 -22.53 -1.59
C ILE A 28 -28.13 -22.84 -0.45
N ASN A 29 -29.42 -22.52 -0.64
CA ASN A 29 -30.45 -22.78 0.37
C ASN A 29 -30.84 -24.26 0.43
N ASN A 30 -30.93 -24.91 -0.72
CA ASN A 30 -31.26 -26.32 -0.84
C ASN A 30 -30.49 -26.98 -1.98
N PHE A 31 -29.93 -28.16 -1.73
CA PHE A 31 -29.30 -29.00 -2.73
C PHE A 31 -29.88 -30.41 -2.65
N ASP A 32 -30.77 -30.74 -3.58
CA ASP A 32 -31.34 -32.07 -3.71
C ASP A 32 -30.61 -32.88 -4.78
N VAL A 33 -30.25 -34.12 -4.47
CA VAL A 33 -29.56 -35.03 -5.38
C VAL A 33 -30.32 -36.35 -5.44
N GLN A 34 -30.81 -36.68 -6.62
CA GLN A 34 -31.42 -37.97 -6.91
C GLN A 34 -30.49 -38.78 -7.83
N ILE A 35 -30.27 -40.04 -7.46
CA ILE A 35 -29.44 -40.98 -8.21
C ILE A 35 -30.27 -42.23 -8.49
N ASP A 36 -30.39 -42.57 -9.76
CA ASP A 36 -31.01 -43.81 -10.23
C ASP A 36 -29.91 -44.74 -10.76
N LEU A 37 -29.65 -45.82 -10.04
CA LEU A 37 -28.60 -46.78 -10.36
C LEU A 37 -29.15 -47.88 -11.28
N ASN A 38 -28.44 -48.16 -12.37
CA ASN A 38 -28.83 -49.16 -13.36
C ASN A 38 -28.06 -50.48 -13.17
N SER A 39 -28.64 -51.58 -13.65
CA SER A 39 -28.02 -52.93 -13.56
C SER A 39 -26.73 -53.09 -14.38
N ASP A 40 -26.49 -52.20 -15.35
CA ASP A 40 -25.24 -52.12 -16.12
C ASP A 40 -24.10 -51.38 -15.39
N GLY A 41 -24.34 -50.89 -14.17
CA GLY A 41 -23.38 -50.16 -13.36
C GLY A 41 -23.24 -48.67 -13.71
N SER A 42 -24.04 -48.17 -14.65
CA SER A 42 -24.22 -46.72 -14.86
C SER A 42 -25.24 -46.15 -13.88
N MET A 43 -25.22 -44.84 -13.67
CA MET A 43 -26.25 -44.14 -12.90
C MET A 43 -26.68 -42.85 -13.57
N GLN A 44 -27.97 -42.54 -13.46
CA GLN A 44 -28.51 -41.23 -13.80
C GLN A 44 -28.49 -40.36 -12.55
N VAL A 45 -27.91 -39.17 -12.65
CA VAL A 45 -27.88 -38.20 -11.55
C VAL A 45 -28.69 -36.99 -11.94
N GLU A 46 -29.60 -36.56 -11.07
CA GLU A 46 -30.33 -35.31 -11.17
C GLU A 46 -30.05 -34.47 -9.92
N GLU A 47 -29.57 -33.25 -10.14
CA GLU A 47 -29.24 -32.30 -9.09
C GLU A 47 -30.14 -31.07 -9.21
N SER A 48 -30.80 -30.68 -8.13
CA SER A 48 -31.57 -29.44 -8.02
C SER A 48 -30.95 -28.52 -6.98
N ILE A 49 -30.41 -27.39 -7.45
CA ILE A 49 -29.60 -26.46 -6.67
C ILE A 49 -30.32 -25.11 -6.59
N GLU A 50 -30.86 -24.82 -5.41
CA GLU A 50 -31.51 -23.53 -5.09
C GLU A 50 -30.47 -22.54 -4.59
N VAL A 51 -30.09 -21.60 -5.45
CA VAL A 51 -29.03 -20.62 -5.23
C VAL A 51 -29.64 -19.26 -4.89
N ILE A 52 -29.09 -18.57 -3.89
CA ILE A 52 -29.44 -17.18 -3.58
C ILE A 52 -28.24 -16.30 -3.89
N PHE A 53 -28.31 -15.56 -4.99
CA PHE A 53 -27.26 -14.61 -5.38
C PHE A 53 -27.34 -13.32 -4.56
N SER A 54 -26.26 -12.99 -3.84
CA SER A 54 -26.11 -11.75 -3.07
C SER A 54 -25.74 -10.55 -3.95
N GLU A 55 -25.25 -10.81 -5.17
CA GLU A 55 -24.86 -9.82 -6.17
C GLU A 55 -25.16 -10.29 -7.60
N PRO A 56 -25.18 -9.40 -8.61
CA PRO A 56 -25.44 -9.80 -10.00
C PRO A 56 -24.41 -10.82 -10.52
N ARG A 57 -24.88 -12.01 -10.92
CA ARG A 57 -24.05 -13.09 -11.48
C ARG A 57 -24.67 -13.66 -12.74
N HIS A 58 -23.83 -14.22 -13.62
CA HIS A 58 -24.28 -14.85 -14.87
C HIS A 58 -24.82 -16.27 -14.70
N GLY A 59 -24.58 -16.89 -13.55
CA GLY A 59 -24.75 -18.32 -13.39
C GLY A 59 -23.98 -18.92 -12.22
N ILE A 60 -23.93 -20.25 -12.20
CA ILE A 60 -23.07 -21.03 -11.30
C ILE A 60 -22.11 -21.94 -12.09
N TYR A 61 -21.05 -22.37 -11.40
CA TYR A 61 -20.15 -23.41 -11.87
C TYR A 61 -20.48 -24.72 -11.16
N ARG A 62 -20.73 -25.78 -11.92
CA ARG A 62 -20.77 -27.15 -11.40
C ARG A 62 -19.51 -27.89 -11.81
N THR A 63 -18.69 -28.24 -10.82
CA THR A 63 -17.45 -28.98 -11.01
C THR A 63 -17.64 -30.42 -10.56
N LEU A 64 -17.28 -31.40 -11.39
CA LEU A 64 -17.41 -32.83 -11.13
C LEU A 64 -16.06 -33.53 -11.36
N PRO A 65 -15.47 -34.18 -10.34
CA PRO A 65 -14.28 -34.98 -10.53
C PRO A 65 -14.61 -36.26 -11.32
N LEU A 66 -13.90 -36.47 -12.42
CA LEU A 66 -14.04 -37.63 -13.31
C LEU A 66 -13.10 -38.78 -12.94
N GLY A 67 -12.26 -38.66 -11.91
CA GLY A 67 -11.45 -39.79 -11.47
C GLY A 67 -10.37 -39.46 -10.47
N ASN A 68 -9.77 -40.51 -9.92
CA ASN A 68 -8.59 -40.47 -9.06
C ASN A 68 -7.62 -41.60 -9.44
N GLU A 69 -6.56 -41.83 -8.65
CA GLU A 69 -5.56 -42.89 -8.92
C GLU A 69 -6.14 -44.31 -9.06
N ASN A 70 -7.40 -44.54 -8.65
CA ASN A 70 -8.02 -45.87 -8.52
C ASN A 70 -9.35 -46.08 -9.29
N GLN A 71 -9.93 -45.04 -9.91
CA GLN A 71 -11.20 -45.12 -10.66
C GLN A 71 -11.36 -43.91 -11.60
N TYR A 72 -11.75 -44.17 -12.85
CA TYR A 72 -12.12 -43.14 -13.84
C TYR A 72 -13.58 -43.31 -14.25
N LEU A 73 -14.28 -42.19 -14.22
CA LEU A 73 -15.68 -42.01 -14.52
C LEU A 73 -15.80 -41.32 -15.88
N SER A 74 -16.83 -41.68 -16.63
CA SER A 74 -17.20 -40.94 -17.84
C SER A 74 -18.59 -40.36 -17.63
N ILE A 75 -18.74 -39.06 -17.88
CA ILE A 75 -20.03 -38.38 -17.79
C ILE A 75 -20.51 -38.04 -19.20
N ASP A 76 -21.74 -38.45 -19.52
CA ASP A 76 -22.40 -38.13 -20.77
C ASP A 76 -23.84 -37.61 -20.53
N THR A 77 -24.51 -37.22 -21.62
CA THR A 77 -25.94 -36.85 -21.61
C THR A 77 -26.26 -35.72 -20.62
N ILE A 78 -25.43 -34.68 -20.58
CA ILE A 78 -25.61 -33.53 -19.69
C ILE A 78 -26.73 -32.62 -20.21
N THR A 79 -27.75 -32.39 -19.38
CA THR A 79 -28.88 -31.51 -19.66
C THR A 79 -29.12 -30.57 -18.47
N SER A 80 -29.70 -29.40 -18.72
CA SER A 80 -30.05 -28.44 -17.66
C SER A 80 -31.32 -27.66 -18.02
N ASN A 81 -32.04 -27.19 -16.99
CA ASN A 81 -33.15 -26.24 -17.13
C ASN A 81 -32.68 -24.82 -17.51
N THR A 82 -31.38 -24.53 -17.38
CA THR A 82 -30.77 -23.25 -17.76
C THR A 82 -29.80 -23.46 -18.93
N PRO A 83 -29.47 -22.40 -19.70
CA PRO A 83 -28.47 -22.52 -20.74
C PRO A 83 -27.13 -23.03 -20.19
N ILE A 84 -26.55 -24.02 -20.86
CA ILE A 84 -25.18 -24.46 -20.58
C ILE A 84 -24.26 -23.60 -21.46
N HIS A 85 -23.49 -22.70 -20.84
CA HIS A 85 -22.60 -21.81 -21.58
C HIS A 85 -21.37 -22.55 -22.11
N SER A 86 -20.75 -23.39 -21.27
CA SER A 86 -19.61 -24.21 -21.65
C SER A 86 -19.48 -25.44 -20.76
N ILE A 87 -18.91 -26.48 -21.35
CA ILE A 87 -18.47 -27.71 -20.68
C ILE A 87 -17.01 -27.89 -21.04
N THR A 88 -16.13 -27.87 -20.03
CA THR A 88 -14.69 -28.06 -20.22
C THR A 88 -14.19 -29.18 -19.32
N THR A 89 -13.32 -30.02 -19.88
CA THR A 89 -12.67 -31.09 -19.12
C THR A 89 -11.18 -30.81 -19.08
N GLN A 90 -10.62 -30.65 -17.89
CA GLN A 90 -9.20 -30.45 -17.67
C GLN A 90 -8.77 -31.22 -16.42
N ASP A 91 -7.66 -31.94 -16.48
CA ASP A 91 -7.08 -32.67 -15.33
C ASP A 91 -8.06 -33.62 -14.61
N ASN A 92 -8.88 -34.37 -15.37
CA ASN A 92 -9.96 -35.23 -14.86
C ASN A 92 -11.02 -34.48 -14.05
N ILE A 93 -11.19 -33.19 -14.29
CA ILE A 93 -12.22 -32.36 -13.68
C ILE A 93 -13.10 -31.83 -14.80
N LEU A 94 -14.40 -32.15 -14.73
CA LEU A 94 -15.42 -31.61 -15.60
C LEU A 94 -15.97 -30.32 -14.99
N ASN A 95 -15.89 -29.21 -15.71
CA ASN A 95 -16.45 -27.92 -15.31
C ASN A 95 -17.61 -27.56 -16.24
N ILE A 96 -18.77 -27.31 -15.65
CA ILE A 96 -20.01 -26.99 -16.35
C ILE A 96 -20.43 -25.59 -15.91
N GLN A 97 -20.57 -24.67 -16.87
CA GLN A 97 -21.04 -23.31 -16.61
C GLN A 97 -22.53 -23.23 -16.92
N LEU A 98 -23.35 -23.07 -15.87
CA LEU A 98 -24.80 -23.02 -15.93
C LEU A 98 -25.27 -21.58 -15.82
N GLY A 99 -25.98 -21.08 -16.83
CA GLY A 99 -26.43 -19.70 -16.92
C GLY A 99 -26.05 -19.02 -18.23
N SER A 100 -26.38 -17.74 -18.37
CA SER A 100 -26.17 -16.98 -19.61
C SER A 100 -25.00 -16.02 -19.47
N PRO A 101 -24.01 -16.02 -20.39
CA PRO A 101 -22.91 -15.05 -20.37
C PRO A 101 -23.40 -13.62 -20.64
N ASN A 102 -24.62 -13.44 -21.16
CA ASN A 102 -25.16 -12.15 -21.58
C ASN A 102 -26.21 -11.59 -20.62
N ILE A 103 -26.65 -12.37 -19.63
CA ILE A 103 -27.72 -11.99 -18.69
C ILE A 103 -27.22 -12.24 -17.27
N THR A 104 -27.40 -11.26 -16.40
CA THR A 104 -27.15 -11.44 -14.96
C THR A 104 -28.46 -11.65 -14.20
N VAL A 105 -28.37 -12.41 -13.12
CA VAL A 105 -29.46 -12.71 -12.18
C VAL A 105 -29.02 -12.38 -10.75
N VAL A 106 -29.99 -12.02 -9.91
CA VAL A 106 -29.83 -11.72 -8.47
C VAL A 106 -30.97 -12.43 -7.72
N GLY A 107 -30.76 -12.74 -6.44
CA GLY A 107 -31.77 -13.40 -5.62
C GLY A 107 -31.88 -14.90 -5.91
N THR A 108 -33.03 -15.49 -5.57
CA THR A 108 -33.24 -16.93 -5.66
C THR A 108 -33.36 -17.42 -7.10
N GLN A 109 -32.55 -18.41 -7.46
CA GLN A 109 -32.52 -19.08 -8.76
C GLN A 109 -32.43 -20.59 -8.57
N LEU A 110 -33.10 -21.35 -9.44
CA LEU A 110 -33.09 -22.81 -9.40
C LEU A 110 -32.34 -23.36 -10.61
N TYR A 111 -31.25 -24.08 -10.34
CA TYR A 111 -30.48 -24.80 -11.36
C TYR A 111 -30.73 -26.29 -11.21
N THR A 112 -31.35 -26.89 -12.23
CA THR A 112 -31.49 -28.33 -12.34
C THR A 112 -30.54 -28.82 -13.42
N ILE A 113 -29.69 -29.80 -13.08
CA ILE A 113 -28.77 -30.45 -14.01
C ILE A 113 -28.95 -31.96 -13.91
N SER A 114 -29.03 -32.63 -15.06
CA SER A 114 -29.14 -34.07 -15.15
C SER A 114 -28.05 -34.62 -16.06
N TYR A 115 -27.36 -35.68 -15.63
CA TYR A 115 -26.26 -36.28 -16.36
C TYR A 115 -26.12 -37.77 -16.04
N LYS A 116 -25.63 -38.54 -17.02
CA LYS A 116 -25.37 -39.97 -16.84
C LYS A 116 -23.91 -40.19 -16.48
N VAL A 117 -23.67 -40.94 -15.42
CA VAL A 117 -22.33 -41.35 -14.98
C VAL A 117 -22.13 -42.82 -15.34
N ASN A 118 -21.10 -43.09 -16.12
CA ASN A 118 -20.63 -44.43 -16.44
C ASN A 118 -19.44 -44.78 -15.53
N ASN A 119 -19.21 -46.08 -15.34
CA ASN A 119 -18.14 -46.63 -14.48
C ASN A 119 -18.28 -46.25 -13.00
N ALA A 120 -19.50 -46.00 -12.53
CA ALA A 120 -19.74 -45.61 -11.14
C ALA A 120 -19.46 -46.76 -10.15
N ILE A 121 -19.65 -48.00 -10.59
CA ILE A 121 -19.47 -49.20 -9.77
C ILE A 121 -18.05 -49.75 -9.89
N LYS A 122 -17.47 -50.09 -8.74
CA LYS A 122 -16.23 -50.84 -8.63
C LYS A 122 -16.52 -52.27 -8.19
N THR A 123 -15.97 -53.21 -8.94
CA THR A 123 -16.15 -54.64 -8.66
C THR A 123 -14.92 -55.24 -7.99
N PHE A 124 -15.14 -56.00 -6.93
CA PHE A 124 -14.13 -56.80 -6.24
C PHE A 124 -14.52 -58.28 -6.26
N SER A 125 -13.63 -59.14 -5.78
CA SER A 125 -13.96 -60.56 -5.59
C SER A 125 -15.08 -60.69 -4.55
N GLY A 126 -16.29 -61.07 -5.00
CA GLY A 126 -17.45 -61.36 -4.16
C GLY A 126 -18.25 -60.14 -3.67
N ARG A 127 -17.95 -58.93 -4.16
CA ARG A 127 -18.73 -57.71 -3.84
C ARG A 127 -18.59 -56.65 -4.92
N ASP A 128 -19.62 -55.83 -5.06
CA ASP A 128 -19.57 -54.56 -5.80
C ASP A 128 -19.69 -53.39 -4.83
N GLU A 129 -19.15 -52.23 -5.21
CA GLU A 129 -19.13 -51.02 -4.40
C GLU A 129 -19.39 -49.77 -5.23
N LEU A 130 -20.34 -48.93 -4.78
CA LEU A 130 -20.49 -47.56 -5.24
C LEU A 130 -19.79 -46.64 -4.24
N TYR A 131 -18.79 -45.90 -4.69
CA TYR A 131 -18.15 -44.84 -3.92
C TYR A 131 -18.34 -43.51 -4.66
N TRP A 132 -19.19 -42.63 -4.13
CA TRP A 132 -19.61 -41.42 -4.84
C TRP A 132 -19.64 -40.17 -3.97
N ASN A 133 -19.05 -39.09 -4.46
CA ASN A 133 -19.17 -37.76 -3.86
C ASN A 133 -20.50 -37.13 -4.28
N ILE A 134 -21.60 -37.51 -3.63
CA ILE A 134 -22.96 -36.99 -3.89
C ILE A 134 -22.95 -35.45 -3.93
N ILE A 135 -22.29 -34.84 -2.95
CA ILE A 135 -22.05 -33.39 -2.93
C ILE A 135 -20.56 -33.18 -2.82
N GLY A 136 -19.94 -32.65 -3.88
CA GLY A 136 -18.50 -32.41 -3.90
C GLY A 136 -18.08 -31.19 -3.08
N GLY A 137 -16.79 -31.20 -2.70
CA GLY A 137 -16.12 -30.16 -1.89
C GLY A 137 -15.43 -29.07 -2.72
N GLU A 138 -15.68 -28.99 -4.03
CA GLU A 138 -15.01 -28.06 -4.93
C GLU A 138 -15.51 -26.62 -4.73
N ARG A 139 -16.73 -26.48 -4.19
CA ARG A 139 -17.49 -25.24 -4.06
C ARG A 139 -16.95 -24.33 -2.95
N ASN A 140 -16.98 -23.02 -3.21
CA ASN A 140 -16.55 -21.96 -2.28
C ASN A 140 -17.73 -21.31 -1.53
N THR A 141 -18.85 -22.02 -1.37
CA THR A 141 -20.07 -21.52 -0.72
C THR A 141 -20.69 -22.54 0.23
N THR A 142 -21.53 -22.06 1.15
CA THR A 142 -22.29 -22.87 2.10
C THR A 142 -23.52 -23.50 1.44
N ILE A 143 -23.94 -24.65 1.96
CA ILE A 143 -25.26 -25.25 1.67
C ILE A 143 -26.02 -25.33 2.98
N ASP A 144 -27.21 -24.75 3.05
CA ASP A 144 -28.01 -24.76 4.28
C ASP A 144 -28.70 -26.11 4.50
N ARG A 145 -29.25 -26.72 3.44
CA ARG A 145 -29.93 -28.02 3.49
C ARG A 145 -29.61 -28.88 2.28
N SER A 146 -29.52 -30.19 2.48
CA SER A 146 -29.36 -31.12 1.38
C SER A 146 -30.18 -32.40 1.56
N THR A 147 -30.82 -32.86 0.49
CA THR A 147 -31.52 -34.14 0.43
C THR A 147 -30.82 -35.05 -0.57
N ARG A 148 -30.80 -36.36 -0.28
CA ARG A 148 -30.14 -37.34 -1.15
C ARG A 148 -31.02 -38.57 -1.26
N THR A 149 -31.30 -38.99 -2.48
CA THR A 149 -32.06 -40.21 -2.74
C THR A 149 -31.28 -41.06 -3.71
N ILE A 150 -31.04 -42.32 -3.34
CA ILE A 150 -30.46 -43.33 -4.23
C ILE A 150 -31.49 -44.43 -4.43
N ASN A 151 -31.95 -44.57 -5.66
CA ASN A 151 -32.81 -45.65 -6.09
C ASN A 151 -31.92 -46.76 -6.65
N LEU A 152 -32.07 -47.96 -6.08
CA LEU A 152 -31.37 -49.17 -6.51
C LEU A 152 -32.10 -49.80 -7.70
N PRO A 153 -31.43 -50.63 -8.51
CA PRO A 153 -32.07 -51.40 -9.56
C PRO A 153 -33.28 -52.18 -9.03
N SER A 154 -34.38 -52.17 -9.78
CA SER A 154 -35.66 -52.73 -9.32
C SER A 154 -35.61 -54.23 -9.03
N ASP A 155 -34.69 -54.95 -9.66
CA ASP A 155 -34.42 -56.38 -9.54
C ASP A 155 -33.34 -56.70 -8.49
N TYR A 156 -32.71 -55.68 -7.88
CA TYR A 156 -31.75 -55.88 -6.80
C TYR A 156 -32.46 -56.20 -5.49
N ILE A 157 -32.20 -57.39 -4.94
CA ILE A 157 -32.66 -57.79 -3.61
C ILE A 157 -31.59 -57.39 -2.61
N ALA A 158 -31.84 -56.31 -1.86
CA ALA A 158 -30.93 -55.83 -0.83
C ALA A 158 -30.68 -56.89 0.26
N SER A 159 -29.50 -57.50 0.24
CA SER A 159 -28.92 -58.15 1.42
C SER A 159 -28.34 -57.09 2.36
N SER A 160 -28.07 -57.44 3.61
CA SER A 160 -27.47 -56.57 4.64
C SER A 160 -26.02 -56.18 4.30
N GLY A 161 -25.85 -55.39 3.24
CA GLY A 161 -24.61 -54.74 2.85
C GLY A 161 -24.35 -53.51 3.72
N SER A 162 -23.07 -53.26 3.99
CA SER A 162 -22.64 -52.07 4.72
C SER A 162 -22.79 -50.83 3.85
N SER A 163 -23.45 -49.79 4.36
CA SER A 163 -23.45 -48.45 3.78
C SER A 163 -22.78 -47.47 4.73
N PHE A 164 -22.02 -46.53 4.18
CA PHE A 164 -21.51 -45.41 4.96
C PHE A 164 -21.77 -44.10 4.24
N VAL A 165 -21.89 -43.04 5.03
CA VAL A 165 -21.91 -41.66 4.55
C VAL A 165 -20.92 -40.88 5.37
N VAL A 166 -20.01 -40.18 4.70
CA VAL A 166 -19.00 -39.33 5.33
C VAL A 166 -19.25 -37.89 4.91
N ARG A 167 -19.13 -36.98 5.87
CA ARG A 167 -19.15 -35.53 5.65
C ARG A 167 -17.85 -34.92 6.12
N GLY A 168 -17.42 -33.85 5.45
CA GLY A 168 -16.28 -33.07 5.91
C GLY A 168 -15.45 -32.51 4.77
N TYR A 169 -14.24 -32.09 5.12
CA TYR A 169 -13.22 -31.68 4.18
C TYR A 169 -12.54 -32.90 3.55
N SER A 170 -11.85 -32.68 2.42
CA SER A 170 -11.08 -33.74 1.77
C SER A 170 -10.10 -34.38 2.75
N GLY A 171 -10.20 -35.70 2.92
CA GLY A 171 -9.36 -36.49 3.84
C GLY A 171 -9.98 -36.72 5.23
N ASP A 172 -11.11 -36.07 5.56
CA ASP A 172 -11.82 -36.33 6.80
C ASP A 172 -12.48 -37.72 6.77
N GLN A 173 -12.48 -38.40 7.92
CA GLN A 173 -13.15 -39.69 8.13
C GLN A 173 -14.33 -39.57 9.11
N HIS A 174 -14.89 -38.37 9.27
CA HIS A 174 -15.98 -38.12 10.20
C HIS A 174 -17.28 -38.80 9.73
N THR A 175 -17.70 -39.84 10.45
CA THR A 175 -18.90 -40.66 10.18
C THR A 175 -20.13 -40.27 11.00
N GLY A 176 -20.07 -39.15 11.73
CA GLY A 176 -21.15 -38.74 12.64
C GLY A 176 -22.29 -37.98 11.93
N ASP A 177 -23.51 -38.48 12.12
CA ASP A 177 -24.80 -37.77 11.99
C ASP A 177 -25.57 -37.88 10.67
N ILE A 178 -25.24 -38.81 9.76
CA ILE A 178 -26.03 -39.02 8.53
C ILE A 178 -26.54 -40.44 8.45
N GLU A 179 -27.84 -40.62 8.68
CA GLU A 179 -28.52 -41.90 8.49
C GLU A 179 -28.96 -42.05 7.03
N PHE A 180 -28.56 -43.14 6.40
CA PHE A 180 -29.11 -43.61 5.13
C PHE A 180 -30.26 -44.56 5.47
N LEU A 181 -31.46 -44.01 5.65
CA LEU A 181 -32.63 -44.79 6.01
C LEU A 181 -33.08 -45.59 4.78
N GLN A 182 -33.22 -46.90 4.97
CA GLN A 182 -33.92 -47.73 4.01
C GLN A 182 -35.41 -47.39 4.08
N THR A 183 -35.91 -46.63 3.11
CA THR A 183 -37.33 -46.22 3.06
C THR A 183 -38.19 -47.29 2.37
N GLN A 184 -37.63 -48.07 1.43
CA GLN A 184 -38.27 -49.20 0.73
C GLN A 184 -37.24 -50.30 0.39
N SER A 185 -37.66 -51.46 -0.15
CA SER A 185 -36.73 -52.54 -0.54
C SER A 185 -35.68 -52.10 -1.57
N THR A 186 -36.06 -51.19 -2.48
CA THR A 186 -35.26 -50.68 -3.61
C THR A 186 -34.85 -49.21 -3.46
N GLN A 187 -35.20 -48.54 -2.37
CA GLN A 187 -34.87 -47.12 -2.16
C GLN A 187 -34.06 -46.92 -0.88
N ARG A 188 -33.01 -46.11 -1.01
CA ARG A 188 -32.21 -45.62 0.09
C ARG A 188 -32.28 -44.09 0.11
N ARG A 189 -32.69 -43.50 1.23
CA ARG A 189 -32.85 -42.05 1.35
C ARG A 189 -32.11 -41.53 2.58
N GLY A 190 -31.31 -40.48 2.38
CA GLY A 190 -30.61 -39.79 3.45
C GLY A 190 -31.05 -38.33 3.52
N PHE A 191 -31.33 -37.85 4.73
CA PHE A 191 -31.65 -36.45 4.99
C PHE A 191 -30.53 -35.79 5.78
N PHE A 192 -30.28 -34.51 5.50
CA PHE A 192 -29.30 -33.74 6.26
C PHE A 192 -29.77 -32.30 6.43
N GLU A 193 -30.04 -31.93 7.69
CA GLU A 193 -30.59 -30.62 8.08
C GLU A 193 -29.56 -29.69 8.73
N GLN A 194 -28.26 -29.98 8.60
CA GLN A 194 -27.19 -29.08 9.08
C GLN A 194 -26.48 -28.38 7.92
N GLN A 195 -26.04 -27.15 8.16
CA GLN A 195 -25.34 -26.36 7.16
C GLN A 195 -23.95 -26.97 6.84
N LEU A 196 -23.69 -27.21 5.56
CA LEU A 196 -22.36 -27.55 5.05
C LEU A 196 -21.56 -26.29 4.81
N GLN A 197 -20.36 -26.23 5.36
CA GLN A 197 -19.44 -25.12 5.14
C GLN A 197 -18.83 -25.15 3.74
N ALA A 198 -18.27 -24.02 3.29
CA ALA A 198 -17.50 -23.98 2.07
C ALA A 198 -16.39 -25.06 2.08
N LYS A 199 -16.14 -25.68 0.93
CA LYS A 199 -15.24 -26.83 0.73
C LYS A 199 -15.61 -28.14 1.42
N GLN A 200 -16.70 -28.20 2.19
CA GLN A 200 -17.19 -29.47 2.72
C GLN A 200 -18.02 -30.22 1.67
N GLY A 201 -17.85 -31.53 1.62
CA GLY A 201 -18.61 -32.44 0.77
C GLY A 201 -19.31 -33.54 1.56
N ILE A 202 -20.10 -34.33 0.85
CA ILE A 202 -20.60 -35.62 1.32
C ILE A 202 -20.27 -36.70 0.30
N THR A 203 -19.74 -37.78 0.84
CA THR A 203 -19.42 -39.01 0.13
C THR A 203 -20.27 -40.15 0.65
N VAL A 204 -20.81 -40.97 -0.25
CA VAL A 204 -21.51 -42.21 0.05
C VAL A 204 -20.67 -43.39 -0.39
N GLY A 205 -20.66 -44.44 0.43
CA GLY A 205 -20.22 -45.77 0.07
C GLY A 205 -21.37 -46.76 0.22
N LEU A 206 -21.75 -47.46 -0.85
CA LEU A 206 -22.71 -48.55 -0.80
C LEU A 206 -22.04 -49.84 -1.24
N GLN A 207 -22.09 -50.86 -0.37
CA GLN A 207 -21.60 -52.19 -0.70
C GLN A 207 -22.76 -53.11 -1.09
N PHE A 208 -22.60 -53.80 -2.21
CA PHE A 208 -23.53 -54.78 -2.74
C PHE A 208 -22.94 -56.19 -2.57
N SER A 209 -23.75 -57.14 -2.09
CA SER A 209 -23.29 -58.53 -1.98
C SER A 209 -23.20 -59.19 -3.35
N GLY A 210 -22.08 -59.87 -3.61
CA GLY A 210 -21.81 -60.50 -4.90
C GLY A 210 -21.43 -59.50 -6.00
N ASN A 211 -21.24 -60.02 -7.20
CA ASN A 211 -20.93 -59.27 -8.40
C ASN A 211 -22.25 -59.08 -9.19
N TYR A 212 -23.15 -58.29 -8.63
CA TYR A 212 -24.49 -58.07 -9.17
C TYR A 212 -24.46 -57.28 -10.49
N PHE A 213 -23.60 -56.26 -10.58
CA PHE A 213 -23.58 -55.37 -11.74
C PHE A 213 -22.92 -56.04 -12.96
N GLN A 214 -23.56 -55.89 -14.11
CA GLN A 214 -23.05 -56.41 -15.39
C GLN A 214 -22.26 -55.32 -16.10
N LEU A 215 -20.98 -55.17 -15.75
CA LEU A 215 -20.13 -54.14 -16.33
C LEU A 215 -19.76 -54.48 -17.79
N PRO A 216 -19.91 -53.55 -18.74
CA PRO A 216 -19.35 -53.65 -20.08
C PRO A 216 -17.85 -54.00 -20.10
N THR A 217 -17.43 -54.86 -21.02
CA THR A 217 -16.02 -55.31 -21.19
C THR A 217 -15.03 -54.17 -21.44
N GLN A 218 -15.51 -53.01 -21.90
CA GLN A 218 -14.69 -51.81 -22.09
C GLN A 218 -14.26 -51.17 -20.76
N TYR A 219 -14.95 -51.47 -19.66
CA TYR A 219 -14.71 -50.86 -18.35
C TYR A 219 -13.57 -51.51 -17.57
N ASP A 220 -13.24 -52.78 -17.83
CA ASP A 220 -12.09 -53.48 -17.22
C ASP A 220 -10.76 -52.74 -17.47
N ASN A 221 -10.63 -52.06 -18.62
CA ASN A 221 -9.42 -51.31 -18.98
C ASN A 221 -9.21 -50.03 -18.15
N TYR A 222 -10.26 -49.46 -17.56
CA TYR A 222 -10.19 -48.20 -16.79
C TYR A 222 -9.72 -48.39 -15.34
N PHE A 223 -9.79 -49.62 -14.82
CA PHE A 223 -9.35 -49.96 -13.47
C PHE A 223 -7.94 -50.57 -13.43
N VAL A 224 -7.37 -50.94 -14.58
CA VAL A 224 -6.07 -51.65 -14.68
C VAL A 224 -4.95 -50.79 -15.29
N ASN A 225 -5.25 -49.81 -16.16
CA ASN A 225 -4.23 -48.93 -16.77
C ASN A 225 -4.70 -47.46 -16.87
N PRO A 226 -4.40 -46.60 -15.89
CA PRO A 226 -4.69 -45.17 -16.00
C PRO A 226 -3.88 -44.51 -17.13
N PRO A 227 -4.44 -43.56 -17.91
CA PRO A 227 -3.65 -42.73 -18.83
C PRO A 227 -2.51 -42.05 -18.06
N SER A 228 -1.27 -42.23 -18.51
CA SER A 228 -0.08 -41.72 -17.84
C SER A 228 -0.05 -40.19 -17.85
N TYR A 229 -0.30 -39.56 -16.71
CA TYR A 229 0.02 -38.16 -16.47
C TYR A 229 1.18 -38.06 -15.48
N GLU A 230 2.24 -37.37 -15.90
CA GLU A 230 3.32 -36.93 -15.03
C GLU A 230 2.73 -36.06 -13.91
N ARG A 231 3.03 -36.41 -12.65
CA ARG A 231 2.70 -35.59 -11.48
C ARG A 231 3.44 -34.25 -11.58
N ALA A 232 2.82 -33.27 -12.23
CA ALA A 232 3.04 -31.88 -11.84
C ALA A 232 2.29 -31.67 -10.52
N GLN A 233 2.86 -32.16 -9.41
CA GLN A 233 2.56 -31.59 -8.11
C GLN A 233 3.03 -30.14 -8.16
N THR A 234 2.15 -29.26 -8.62
CA THR A 234 2.33 -27.82 -8.53
C THR A 234 2.27 -27.46 -7.06
N ASN A 235 3.45 -27.55 -6.43
CA ASN A 235 3.81 -26.94 -5.16
C ASN A 235 3.58 -25.40 -5.16
N THR A 236 2.97 -24.84 -6.21
CA THR A 236 2.68 -23.41 -6.35
C THR A 236 1.48 -22.97 -5.54
N GLN A 237 0.50 -23.82 -5.20
CA GLN A 237 -0.55 -23.47 -4.23
C GLN A 237 0.01 -23.38 -2.80
N SER A 238 0.73 -24.41 -2.34
CA SER A 238 1.36 -24.43 -1.02
C SER A 238 2.41 -23.30 -0.88
N ILE A 239 3.19 -23.02 -1.91
CA ILE A 239 4.13 -21.88 -1.91
C ILE A 239 3.38 -20.54 -2.01
N ARG A 240 2.26 -20.40 -2.75
CA ARG A 240 1.44 -19.18 -2.75
C ARG A 240 0.79 -18.92 -1.40
N ASP A 241 0.34 -19.96 -0.70
CA ASP A 241 -0.31 -19.83 0.61
C ASP A 241 0.72 -19.51 1.70
N ILE A 242 1.92 -20.10 1.63
CA ILE A 242 3.06 -19.76 2.50
C ILE A 242 3.57 -18.35 2.19
N LEU A 243 3.73 -17.96 0.92
CA LEU A 243 4.16 -16.61 0.54
C LEU A 243 3.09 -15.56 0.86
N GLY A 244 1.80 -15.89 0.68
CA GLY A 244 0.67 -15.02 0.98
C GLY A 244 0.50 -14.74 2.46
N THR A 245 0.83 -15.70 3.34
CA THR A 245 0.85 -15.52 4.79
C THR A 245 2.13 -14.84 5.29
N MET A 246 3.28 -15.08 4.64
CA MET A 246 4.56 -14.46 5.01
C MET A 246 4.70 -13.01 4.55
N PHE A 247 4.06 -12.61 3.45
CA PHE A 247 4.13 -11.25 2.90
C PHE A 247 3.62 -10.16 3.88
N PRO A 248 2.44 -10.29 4.52
CA PRO A 248 1.99 -9.31 5.51
C PRO A 248 2.91 -9.31 6.74
N ILE A 249 3.44 -10.45 7.17
CA ILE A 249 4.39 -10.54 8.31
C ILE A 249 5.70 -9.81 7.99
N LEU A 250 6.24 -9.97 6.79
CA LEU A 250 7.43 -9.24 6.32
C LEU A 250 7.19 -7.74 6.23
N ILE A 251 6.04 -7.32 5.68
CA ILE A 251 5.64 -5.89 5.67
C ILE A 251 5.54 -5.36 7.10
N TRP A 252 4.98 -6.12 8.03
CA TRP A 252 4.92 -5.74 9.45
C TRP A 252 6.30 -5.66 10.10
N ILE A 253 7.21 -6.58 9.82
CA ILE A 253 8.61 -6.50 10.29
C ILE A 253 9.31 -5.26 9.73
N ILE A 254 9.06 -4.91 8.47
CA ILE A 254 9.59 -3.68 7.84
C ILE A 254 8.96 -2.43 8.45
N ILE A 255 7.65 -2.41 8.71
CA ILE A 255 6.96 -1.28 9.34
C ILE A 255 7.39 -1.13 10.79
N ILE A 256 7.45 -2.22 11.57
CA ILE A 256 7.89 -2.21 12.97
C ILE A 256 9.36 -1.83 13.04
N GLY A 257 10.21 -2.41 12.18
CA GLY A 257 11.61 -2.01 12.01
C GLY A 257 11.73 -0.54 11.67
N GLY A 258 10.97 -0.05 10.70
CA GLY A 258 10.92 1.36 10.31
C GLY A 258 10.40 2.29 11.40
N VAL A 259 9.45 1.85 12.23
CA VAL A 259 8.92 2.63 13.37
C VAL A 259 9.88 2.62 14.56
N LEU A 260 10.52 1.49 14.87
CA LEU A 260 11.52 1.38 15.94
C LEU A 260 12.78 2.16 15.56
N ILE A 261 13.25 2.01 14.33
CA ILE A 261 14.34 2.82 13.76
C ILE A 261 13.89 4.28 13.67
N GLY A 262 12.67 4.61 13.26
CA GLY A 262 12.17 5.98 13.25
C GLY A 262 12.10 6.62 14.64
N LYS A 263 11.88 5.82 15.70
CA LYS A 263 11.97 6.29 17.09
C LYS A 263 13.42 6.43 17.57
N GLN A 264 14.32 5.56 17.14
CA GLN A 264 15.75 5.60 17.50
C GLN A 264 16.52 6.69 16.71
N SER A 265 16.21 6.85 15.42
CA SER A 265 16.66 7.88 14.47
C SER A 265 16.17 9.28 14.85
N ARG A 266 15.02 9.41 15.51
CA ARG A 266 14.57 10.70 16.07
C ARG A 266 15.38 11.15 17.30
N SER A 267 16.32 10.34 17.80
CA SER A 267 16.98 10.59 19.07
C SER A 267 18.52 10.61 19.05
N PRO A 268 19.15 11.44 18.19
CA PRO A 268 20.29 12.26 18.62
C PRO A 268 19.81 13.57 19.26
N ARG A 269 18.60 14.03 18.89
CA ARG A 269 18.09 15.39 19.18
C ARG A 269 17.53 15.63 20.59
N LYS A 270 17.37 14.56 21.38
CA LYS A 270 17.08 14.65 22.81
C LYS A 270 18.29 14.16 23.58
N SER A 271 19.40 14.90 23.53
CA SER A 271 20.39 14.71 24.57
C SER A 271 19.68 15.00 25.90
N LYS A 272 19.79 14.06 26.85
CA LYS A 272 19.35 14.25 28.23
C LYS A 272 20.28 15.22 28.99
N LYS A 273 21.28 15.77 28.31
CA LYS A 273 22.22 16.73 28.87
C LYS A 273 21.50 18.07 29.05
N PRO A 274 21.73 18.76 30.19
CA PRO A 274 21.29 20.15 30.34
C PRO A 274 21.79 21.00 29.17
N ILE A 275 20.94 21.88 28.64
CA ILE A 275 21.35 22.83 27.59
C ILE A 275 22.25 23.86 28.27
N ILE A 276 23.52 23.89 27.87
CA ILE A 276 24.44 24.95 28.31
C ILE A 276 24.20 26.16 27.39
N THR A 277 23.87 27.29 27.99
CA THR A 277 23.64 28.55 27.25
C THR A 277 24.95 29.00 26.61
N GLN A 278 24.90 29.32 25.32
CA GLN A 278 26.04 29.90 24.59
C GLN A 278 25.68 31.34 24.24
N TYR A 279 26.58 32.28 24.50
CA TYR A 279 26.33 33.72 24.29
C TYR A 279 26.79 34.21 22.91
N GLN A 280 27.65 33.45 22.25
CA GLN A 280 28.23 33.79 20.96
C GLN A 280 27.83 32.75 19.91
N PRO A 281 27.73 33.16 18.62
CA PRO A 281 27.58 32.21 17.54
C PRO A 281 28.82 31.31 17.45
N PRO A 282 28.70 30.10 16.87
CA PRO A 282 29.85 29.27 16.59
C PRO A 282 30.86 30.01 15.72
N LYS A 283 32.15 29.90 16.06
CA LYS A 283 33.22 30.56 15.31
C LYS A 283 33.43 29.88 13.95
N ASN A 284 33.66 30.69 12.92
CA ASN A 284 34.05 30.26 11.57
C ASN A 284 33.08 29.27 10.90
N ILE A 285 31.81 29.26 11.30
CA ILE A 285 30.81 28.39 10.69
C ILE A 285 29.66 29.24 10.22
N ASP A 286 29.34 29.06 8.94
CA ASP A 286 28.25 29.73 8.30
C ASP A 286 26.91 29.39 8.97
N PRO A 287 26.03 30.37 9.22
CA PRO A 287 24.66 30.11 9.65
C PRO A 287 23.95 29.10 8.72
N SER A 288 24.16 29.17 7.41
CA SER A 288 23.55 28.23 6.47
C SER A 288 24.00 26.78 6.71
N LEU A 289 25.30 26.55 6.93
CA LEU A 289 25.85 25.24 7.31
C LEU A 289 25.28 24.76 8.66
N ALA A 290 25.12 25.67 9.61
CA ALA A 290 24.53 25.37 10.91
C ALA A 290 23.07 24.91 10.84
N PHE A 291 22.31 25.46 9.91
CA PHE A 291 20.90 25.11 9.73
C PHE A 291 20.73 23.73 9.10
N TYR A 292 21.63 23.31 8.21
CA TYR A 292 21.62 21.97 7.59
C TYR A 292 21.58 20.85 8.64
N LEU A 293 22.44 20.96 9.66
CA LEU A 293 22.46 20.07 10.82
C LEU A 293 21.16 20.07 11.60
N ARG A 294 20.60 21.26 11.81
CA ARG A 294 19.42 21.42 12.65
C ARG A 294 18.20 20.74 12.04
N TYR A 295 18.02 20.80 10.72
CA TYR A 295 16.79 20.34 10.06
C TYR A 295 16.93 19.03 9.25
N ASN A 296 18.10 18.40 9.25
CA ASN A 296 18.35 17.08 8.64
C ASN A 296 17.92 17.06 7.17
N ASN A 297 18.62 17.86 6.36
CA ASN A 297 18.54 17.77 4.91
C ASN A 297 17.14 18.07 4.32
N LYS A 298 16.34 18.89 5.03
CA LYS A 298 15.06 19.37 4.52
C LYS A 298 15.27 20.71 3.84
N HIS A 299 14.76 20.87 2.62
CA HIS A 299 14.67 22.16 1.93
C HIS A 299 13.75 23.09 2.72
N GLU A 300 14.32 23.75 3.72
CA GLU A 300 13.62 24.71 4.56
C GLU A 300 13.94 26.12 4.05
N PRO A 301 12.91 26.89 3.69
CA PRO A 301 13.03 28.26 3.19
C PRO A 301 13.94 29.19 4.01
N LYS A 302 13.96 28.98 5.33
CA LYS A 302 14.71 29.80 6.30
C LYS A 302 16.22 29.66 6.17
N LEU A 303 16.70 28.51 5.69
CA LEU A 303 18.11 28.28 5.39
C LEU A 303 18.61 29.33 4.41
N PHE A 304 17.91 29.43 3.29
CA PHE A 304 18.22 30.36 2.23
C PHE A 304 18.10 31.83 2.68
N THR A 305 17.01 32.17 3.38
CA THR A 305 16.84 33.53 3.92
C THR A 305 17.96 33.91 4.90
N SER A 306 18.42 32.97 5.75
CA SER A 306 19.55 33.22 6.65
C SER A 306 20.87 33.40 5.91
N LEU A 307 21.09 32.67 4.81
CA LEU A 307 22.29 32.77 3.98
C LEU A 307 22.35 34.13 3.29
N ILE A 308 21.26 34.60 2.68
CA ILE A 308 21.21 35.93 2.08
C ILE A 308 21.54 36.99 3.13
N TYR A 309 20.90 36.96 4.30
CA TYR A 309 21.18 37.97 5.32
C TYR A 309 22.60 37.90 5.84
N TYR A 310 23.17 36.69 5.99
CA TYR A 310 24.55 36.57 6.42
C TYR A 310 25.50 37.17 5.37
N ARG A 311 25.32 36.88 4.07
CA ARG A 311 26.11 37.51 3.00
C ARG A 311 25.89 39.02 2.89
N ALA A 312 24.67 39.48 3.13
CA ALA A 312 24.35 40.90 3.17
C ALA A 312 25.10 41.61 4.30
N THR A 313 25.17 41.00 5.49
CA THR A 313 25.96 41.54 6.61
C THR A 313 27.46 41.53 6.38
N GLN A 314 27.96 40.70 5.45
CA GLN A 314 29.36 40.72 5.01
C GLN A 314 29.60 41.72 3.85
N GLY A 315 28.57 42.42 3.39
CA GLY A 315 28.67 43.40 2.31
C GLY A 315 28.72 42.79 0.90
N TRP A 316 28.42 41.51 0.74
CA TRP A 316 28.50 40.83 -0.57
C TRP A 316 27.22 40.98 -1.39
N ILE A 317 26.09 41.12 -0.70
CA ILE A 317 24.76 41.23 -1.30
C ILE A 317 24.05 42.45 -0.70
N MET A 318 23.55 43.33 -1.57
CA MET A 318 22.66 44.41 -1.17
C MET A 318 21.21 44.01 -1.47
N ILE A 319 20.32 44.19 -0.49
CA ILE A 319 18.89 43.92 -0.68
C ILE A 319 18.16 45.23 -0.97
N ARG A 320 17.55 45.31 -2.15
CA ARG A 320 16.79 46.47 -2.61
C ARG A 320 15.29 46.18 -2.57
N LYS A 321 14.51 47.12 -2.03
CA LYS A 321 13.04 47.10 -2.09
C LYS A 321 12.55 48.03 -3.19
N ASP A 322 11.89 47.44 -4.18
CA ASP A 322 11.33 48.12 -5.35
C ASP A 322 9.80 48.09 -5.31
N LYS A 323 9.15 49.13 -5.84
CA LYS A 323 7.69 49.15 -6.05
C LYS A 323 7.41 48.77 -7.50
N MET A 324 6.64 47.72 -7.70
CA MET A 324 6.16 47.35 -9.03
C MET A 324 4.70 47.81 -9.19
N GLU A 325 4.45 48.62 -10.21
CA GLU A 325 3.08 48.92 -10.63
C GLU A 325 2.46 47.65 -11.24
N GLY A 326 1.24 47.31 -10.81
CA GLY A 326 0.50 46.23 -11.44
C GLY A 326 0.20 46.54 -12.90
N VAL A 327 0.23 45.52 -13.76
CA VAL A 327 -0.11 45.61 -15.20
C VAL A 327 -1.46 46.30 -15.45
N LEU A 328 -2.36 46.27 -14.47
CA LEU A 328 -3.56 47.11 -14.41
C LEU A 328 -3.58 47.86 -13.06
N SER A 329 -3.76 49.19 -13.13
CA SER A 329 -3.66 50.13 -12.00
C SER A 329 -4.51 49.77 -10.76
N TRP A 330 -5.60 49.02 -10.92
CA TRP A 330 -6.49 48.61 -9.82
C TRP A 330 -6.00 47.40 -9.01
N PHE A 331 -4.97 46.66 -9.44
CA PHE A 331 -4.37 45.57 -8.65
C PHE A 331 -3.45 46.05 -7.51
N GLY A 332 -3.27 47.37 -7.40
CA GLY A 332 -2.41 47.99 -6.40
C GLY A 332 -0.92 47.82 -6.68
N VAL A 333 -0.12 48.69 -6.07
CA VAL A 333 1.34 48.60 -6.09
C VAL A 333 1.78 47.45 -5.19
N LYS A 334 2.66 46.58 -5.69
CA LYS A 334 3.20 45.46 -4.92
C LYS A 334 4.69 45.70 -4.67
N ASP A 335 5.12 45.46 -3.43
CA ASP A 335 6.54 45.42 -3.11
C ASP A 335 7.23 44.25 -3.81
N GLN A 336 8.39 44.49 -4.41
CA GLN A 336 9.28 43.47 -4.96
C GLN A 336 10.67 43.64 -4.35
N TYR A 337 11.45 42.56 -4.31
CA TYR A 337 12.80 42.59 -3.75
C TYR A 337 13.80 42.10 -4.80
N SER A 338 14.91 42.82 -4.93
CA SER A 338 16.05 42.46 -5.76
C SER A 338 17.30 42.31 -4.90
N LEU A 339 18.16 41.39 -5.31
CA LEU A 339 19.50 41.23 -4.75
C LEU A 339 20.48 41.86 -5.73
N SER A 340 21.44 42.65 -5.24
CA SER A 340 22.52 43.21 -6.06
C SER A 340 23.86 42.75 -5.50
N GLU A 341 24.73 42.26 -6.38
CA GLU A 341 26.09 41.90 -5.99
C GLU A 341 26.91 43.16 -5.71
N GLN A 342 27.89 43.07 -4.82
CA GLN A 342 28.80 44.17 -4.48
C GLN A 342 30.25 43.75 -4.74
N GLU A 343 31.12 44.71 -5.08
CA GLU A 343 32.55 44.45 -5.40
C GLU A 343 33.37 43.91 -4.21
N LEU A 344 32.85 44.04 -2.98
CA LEU A 344 33.50 43.66 -1.72
C LEU A 344 33.45 42.16 -1.40
N HIS A 345 33.62 41.30 -2.39
CA HIS A 345 33.74 39.86 -2.19
C HIS A 345 35.19 39.40 -2.43
N PRO A 346 35.81 38.63 -1.51
CA PRO A 346 37.14 38.08 -1.74
C PRO A 346 37.19 37.23 -3.02
N THR A 347 38.29 37.23 -3.76
CA THR A 347 38.47 36.30 -4.89
C THR A 347 38.72 34.86 -4.45
N ASP A 348 39.05 34.65 -3.17
CA ASP A 348 39.37 33.37 -2.54
C ASP A 348 38.33 33.03 -1.46
N THR A 349 37.10 32.79 -1.89
CA THR A 349 35.99 32.36 -1.01
C THR A 349 35.72 30.87 -1.11
N SER A 350 34.94 30.37 -0.17
CA SER A 350 34.50 28.98 -0.19
C SER A 350 33.78 28.63 -1.50
N ASP A 351 33.88 27.36 -1.93
CA ASP A 351 33.16 26.85 -3.11
C ASP A 351 31.67 27.20 -3.06
N LEU A 352 31.10 27.20 -1.86
CA LEU A 352 29.73 27.59 -1.59
C LEU A 352 29.35 28.97 -2.10
N ASP A 353 30.24 29.93 -1.87
CA ASP A 353 29.99 31.35 -2.12
C ASP A 353 30.04 31.64 -3.60
N ASN A 354 31.01 31.03 -4.29
CA ASN A 354 31.10 31.05 -5.73
C ASN A 354 29.85 30.42 -6.38
N ILE A 355 29.35 29.31 -5.83
CA ILE A 355 28.14 28.64 -6.34
C ILE A 355 26.89 29.49 -6.07
N LEU A 356 26.78 30.11 -4.89
CA LEU A 356 25.68 31.03 -4.59
C LEU A 356 25.68 32.21 -5.56
N LEU A 357 26.82 32.88 -5.73
CA LEU A 357 26.93 34.03 -6.63
C LEU A 357 26.65 33.62 -8.07
N GLN A 358 27.24 32.53 -8.55
CA GLN A 358 27.02 32.04 -9.91
C GLN A 358 25.55 31.68 -10.19
N GLN A 359 24.87 31.03 -9.25
CA GLN A 359 23.47 30.65 -9.43
C GLN A 359 22.54 31.88 -9.48
N PHE A 360 22.83 32.93 -8.70
CA PHE A 360 22.02 34.14 -8.68
C PHE A 360 22.39 35.09 -9.82
N PHE A 361 23.65 35.51 -9.87
CA PHE A 361 24.15 36.59 -10.70
C PHE A 361 24.79 36.12 -12.02
N GLY A 362 24.93 34.82 -12.25
CA GLY A 362 25.47 34.28 -13.51
C GLY A 362 26.99 34.07 -13.49
N SER A 363 27.53 33.59 -14.62
CA SER A 363 28.98 33.44 -14.82
C SER A 363 29.62 34.81 -15.08
N TYR A 364 30.95 34.91 -14.95
CA TYR A 364 31.71 36.15 -15.17
C TYR A 364 31.41 36.84 -16.52
N ASP A 365 31.09 36.07 -17.57
CA ASP A 365 30.74 36.58 -18.91
C ASP A 365 29.28 37.09 -19.05
N ASP A 366 28.36 36.65 -18.19
CA ASP A 366 26.90 36.97 -18.24
C ASP A 366 26.43 37.53 -16.89
N LYS A 367 27.26 38.38 -16.27
CA LYS A 367 27.04 38.89 -14.92
C LYS A 367 25.83 39.83 -14.88
N LEU A 368 24.88 39.52 -14.00
CA LEU A 368 23.74 40.37 -13.69
C LEU A 368 24.07 41.25 -12.48
N ASP A 369 23.99 42.58 -12.64
CA ASP A 369 24.19 43.53 -11.53
C ASP A 369 23.14 43.40 -10.42
N SER A 370 21.94 42.95 -10.80
CA SER A 370 20.84 42.67 -9.87
C SER A 370 19.92 41.56 -10.34
N VAL A 371 19.31 40.86 -9.38
CA VAL A 371 18.45 39.69 -9.60
C VAL A 371 17.16 39.87 -8.81
N HIS A 372 16.02 39.96 -9.51
CA HIS A 372 14.72 39.95 -8.87
C HIS A 372 14.37 38.56 -8.32
N LEU A 373 13.91 38.51 -7.08
CA LEU A 373 13.38 37.28 -6.50
C LEU A 373 12.00 36.98 -7.11
N SER A 374 11.83 35.76 -7.63
CA SER A 374 10.61 35.29 -8.29
C SER A 374 10.35 33.82 -7.97
N GLU A 375 9.22 33.27 -8.43
CA GLU A 375 8.91 31.84 -8.25
C GLU A 375 9.95 30.91 -8.90
N ASN A 376 10.64 31.36 -9.95
CA ASN A 376 11.73 30.60 -10.58
C ASN A 376 13.01 30.56 -9.72
N SER A 377 13.17 31.47 -8.76
CA SER A 377 14.30 31.48 -7.82
C SER A 377 14.34 30.21 -6.99
N TYR A 378 13.18 29.60 -6.69
CA TYR A 378 13.09 28.32 -5.96
C TYR A 378 13.99 27.22 -6.55
N ARG A 379 14.01 27.05 -7.88
CA ARG A 379 14.79 25.97 -8.52
C ARG A 379 16.30 26.18 -8.34
N LYS A 380 16.77 27.42 -8.50
CA LYS A 380 18.16 27.80 -8.24
C LYS A 380 18.54 27.58 -6.78
N ILE A 381 17.63 27.93 -5.86
CA ILE A 381 17.80 27.75 -4.42
C ILE A 381 17.94 26.28 -4.06
N ASN A 382 17.07 25.40 -4.56
CA ASN A 382 17.16 23.97 -4.25
C ASN A 382 18.49 23.34 -4.67
N ASN A 383 18.97 23.63 -5.88
CA ASN A 383 20.25 23.10 -6.34
C ASN A 383 21.40 23.53 -5.41
N LEU A 384 21.39 24.79 -4.97
CA LEU A 384 22.34 25.30 -3.98
C LEU A 384 22.21 24.57 -2.63
N LEU A 385 20.99 24.26 -2.18
CA LEU A 385 20.76 23.52 -0.93
C LEU A 385 21.31 22.09 -0.98
N ASP A 386 21.25 21.44 -2.14
CA ASP A 386 21.86 20.13 -2.34
C ASP A 386 23.39 20.21 -2.37
N THR A 387 23.97 21.27 -2.93
CA THR A 387 25.43 21.46 -2.88
C THR A 387 25.94 21.76 -1.47
N LEU A 388 25.22 22.61 -0.71
CA LEU A 388 25.43 22.83 0.73
C LEU A 388 25.44 21.50 1.51
N ALA A 389 24.56 20.58 1.11
CA ALA A 389 24.42 19.28 1.73
C ALA A 389 25.68 18.44 1.60
N ASP A 390 26.33 18.50 0.44
CA ASP A 390 27.48 17.69 0.10
C ASP A 390 28.76 18.25 0.73
N GLU A 391 28.97 19.57 0.67
CA GLU A 391 30.08 20.21 1.37
C GLU A 391 30.03 19.96 2.88
N PHE A 392 28.82 20.02 3.44
CA PHE A 392 28.61 19.71 4.85
C PHE A 392 29.01 18.27 5.21
N ASN A 393 28.66 17.29 4.37
CA ASN A 393 29.05 15.89 4.57
C ASN A 393 30.58 15.73 4.54
N ASN A 394 31.28 16.57 3.78
CA ASN A 394 32.74 16.55 3.67
C ASN A 394 33.47 17.15 4.89
N GLN A 395 32.79 17.93 5.74
CA GLN A 395 33.38 18.53 6.94
C GLN A 395 33.31 17.64 8.22
N ASP A 396 33.02 16.35 8.05
CA ASP A 396 33.04 15.32 9.11
C ASP A 396 32.09 15.59 10.30
N PHE A 397 30.95 16.22 10.04
CA PHE A 397 29.93 16.44 11.06
C PHE A 397 28.86 15.33 11.11
N THR A 398 28.70 14.56 10.03
CA THR A 398 27.76 13.44 9.95
C THR A 398 28.43 12.20 9.36
N GLN A 399 28.08 11.03 9.88
CA GLN A 399 28.56 9.73 9.42
C GLN A 399 27.40 8.84 9.00
N ARG A 400 27.62 7.97 8.01
CA ARG A 400 26.60 7.00 7.56
C ARG A 400 26.72 5.72 8.37
N LYS A 401 25.64 5.33 9.04
CA LYS A 401 25.52 4.06 9.76
C LYS A 401 24.64 3.10 8.98
N SER A 402 25.10 1.86 8.79
CA SER A 402 24.25 0.82 8.21
C SER A 402 23.14 0.48 9.21
N GLY A 403 21.88 0.60 8.76
CA GLY A 403 20.74 0.13 9.51
C GLY A 403 20.55 -1.37 9.36
N PHE A 404 19.45 -1.87 9.94
CA PHE A 404 19.11 -3.29 9.91
C PHE A 404 19.14 -3.85 8.48
N MET A 405 19.88 -4.94 8.29
CA MET A 405 20.07 -5.65 7.01
C MET A 405 20.74 -4.85 5.87
N GLY A 406 21.32 -3.67 6.14
CA GLY A 406 21.95 -2.82 5.12
C GLY A 406 20.97 -2.03 4.23
N ILE A 407 19.66 -2.23 4.40
CA ILE A 407 18.60 -1.64 3.57
C ILE A 407 18.32 -0.17 3.96
N PHE A 408 18.55 0.19 5.23
CA PHE A 408 18.28 1.53 5.75
C PHE A 408 19.58 2.23 6.19
N GLY A 409 20.28 2.90 5.28
CA GLY A 409 21.40 3.77 5.65
C GLY A 409 20.90 5.02 6.40
N MET A 410 21.45 5.32 7.58
CA MET A 410 21.11 6.51 8.36
C MET A 410 22.29 7.47 8.46
N LYS A 411 22.04 8.78 8.42
CA LYS A 411 23.02 9.80 8.80
C LYS A 411 22.95 10.02 10.33
N GLU A 412 24.06 9.81 11.02
CA GLU A 412 24.24 10.06 12.46
C GLU A 412 25.24 11.22 12.65
N LEU A 413 25.12 12.02 13.72
CA LEU A 413 26.10 13.08 14.01
C LEU A 413 27.41 12.45 14.49
N THR A 414 28.54 12.94 13.99
CA THR A 414 29.86 12.63 14.57
C THR A 414 29.99 13.32 15.93
N THR A 415 31.06 13.05 16.69
CA THR A 415 31.35 13.76 17.94
C THR A 415 31.39 15.27 17.73
N ARG A 416 32.08 15.72 16.67
CA ARG A 416 32.16 17.13 16.28
C ARG A 416 30.79 17.71 15.91
N GLY A 417 29.98 16.97 15.13
CA GLY A 417 28.61 17.36 14.78
C GLY A 417 27.69 17.48 15.99
N SER A 418 27.86 16.60 16.97
CA SER A 418 27.11 16.60 18.24
C SER A 418 27.46 17.82 19.10
N GLU A 419 28.74 18.10 19.31
CA GLU A 419 29.20 19.27 20.08
C GLU A 419 28.73 20.58 19.44
N PHE A 420 28.87 20.68 18.13
CA PHE A 420 28.42 21.84 17.39
C PHE A 420 26.89 22.00 17.45
N PHE A 421 26.12 20.90 17.32
CA PHE A 421 24.67 20.94 17.47
C PHE A 421 24.23 21.40 18.88
N GLU A 422 24.92 20.97 19.93
CA GLU A 422 24.67 21.46 21.29
C GLU A 422 25.02 22.94 21.45
N HIS A 423 26.11 23.40 20.83
CA HIS A 423 26.45 24.82 20.81
C HIS A 423 25.35 25.66 20.16
N LEU A 424 24.83 25.23 19.01
CA LEU A 424 23.70 25.88 18.34
C LEU A 424 22.44 25.90 19.20
N ARG A 425 22.17 24.80 19.92
CA ARG A 425 21.03 24.70 20.82
C ARG A 425 21.16 25.69 21.98
N GLY A 426 22.35 25.80 22.56
CA GLY A 426 22.68 26.79 23.59
C GLY A 426 22.55 28.23 23.11
N TYR A 427 23.00 28.51 21.90
CA TYR A 427 22.92 29.86 21.33
C TYR A 427 21.49 30.26 20.96
N LYS A 428 20.70 29.30 20.46
CA LYS A 428 19.26 29.50 20.28
C LYS A 428 18.58 29.83 21.61
N GLU A 429 18.92 29.10 22.66
CA GLU A 429 18.34 29.31 23.99
C GLU A 429 18.62 30.74 24.48
N TYR A 430 19.88 31.20 24.35
CA TYR A 430 20.27 32.58 24.62
C TYR A 430 19.42 33.58 23.84
N LEU A 431 19.44 33.53 22.50
CA LEU A 431 18.70 34.48 21.66
C LEU A 431 17.18 34.46 21.89
N SER A 432 16.62 33.34 22.36
CA SER A 432 15.20 33.24 22.67
C SER A 432 14.80 33.90 24.00
N LYS A 433 15.76 34.04 24.92
CA LYS A 433 15.54 34.49 26.30
C LYS A 433 16.22 35.81 26.64
N VAL A 434 17.16 36.25 25.82
CA VAL A 434 17.92 37.49 26.03
C VAL A 434 16.99 38.67 26.29
N GLU A 435 17.42 39.53 27.21
CA GLU A 435 16.70 40.71 27.66
C GLU A 435 17.27 41.97 27.02
N GLN A 436 16.43 42.99 26.89
CA GLN A 436 16.78 44.23 26.23
C GLN A 436 18.05 44.91 26.78
N PRO A 437 18.27 45.02 28.12
CA PRO A 437 19.47 45.67 28.66
C PRO A 437 20.78 44.98 28.25
N ILE A 438 20.75 43.66 28.08
CA ILE A 438 21.92 42.88 27.63
C ILE A 438 22.25 43.26 26.19
N ILE A 439 21.23 43.31 25.32
CA ILE A 439 21.41 43.68 23.92
C ILE A 439 21.92 45.12 23.80
N GLU A 440 21.36 46.05 24.56
CA GLU A 440 21.81 47.45 24.59
C GLU A 440 23.28 47.56 25.03
N HIS A 441 23.70 46.82 26.05
CA HIS A 441 25.09 46.77 26.49
C HIS A 441 26.04 46.21 25.42
N GLU A 442 25.66 45.11 24.77
CA GLU A 442 26.45 44.54 23.67
C GLU A 442 26.57 45.52 22.50
N LEU A 443 25.51 46.28 22.19
CA LEU A 443 25.52 47.29 21.14
C LEU A 443 26.40 48.49 21.44
N GLN A 444 26.51 48.87 22.71
CA GLN A 444 27.46 49.91 23.12
C GLN A 444 28.91 49.47 22.91
N SER A 445 29.18 48.18 23.09
CA SER A 445 30.52 47.59 22.90
C SER A 445 30.83 47.30 21.44
N ASP A 446 29.82 46.91 20.67
CA ASP A 446 29.91 46.46 19.29
C ASP A 446 28.69 46.98 18.50
N PRO A 447 28.81 48.13 17.81
CA PRO A 447 27.70 48.70 17.03
C PRO A 447 27.14 47.74 15.98
N ASP A 448 27.96 46.81 15.48
CA ASP A 448 27.60 45.78 14.51
C ASP A 448 26.99 44.52 15.12
N TYR A 449 26.74 44.51 16.42
CA TYR A 449 26.23 43.32 17.12
C TYR A 449 24.93 42.80 16.49
N ILE A 450 24.01 43.68 16.07
CA ILE A 450 22.78 43.28 15.37
C ILE A 450 23.10 42.55 14.06
N ASN A 451 24.03 43.06 13.25
CA ASN A 451 24.44 42.43 12.00
C ASN A 451 24.98 41.01 12.25
N LYS A 452 25.69 40.80 13.36
CA LYS A 452 26.25 39.49 13.74
C LYS A 452 25.20 38.49 14.20
N ILE A 453 24.16 38.91 14.93
CA ILE A 453 23.17 38.00 15.50
C ILE A 453 21.93 37.79 14.62
N LEU A 454 21.62 38.73 13.73
CA LEU A 454 20.39 38.73 12.94
C LEU A 454 20.23 37.51 12.03
N PRO A 455 21.26 37.08 11.26
CA PRO A 455 21.17 35.86 10.45
C PRO A 455 20.83 34.63 11.28
N TRP A 456 21.41 34.52 12.48
CA TRP A 456 21.14 33.44 13.44
C TRP A 456 19.74 33.51 14.03
N ALA A 457 19.24 34.72 14.33
CA ALA A 457 17.89 34.91 14.83
C ALA A 457 16.84 34.48 13.80
N VAL A 458 17.05 34.82 12.52
CA VAL A 458 16.21 34.40 11.39
C VAL A 458 16.25 32.89 11.21
N LEU A 459 17.45 32.32 11.21
CA LEU A 459 17.72 30.89 11.15
C LEU A 459 16.96 30.14 12.27
N PHE A 460 16.98 30.68 13.48
CA PHE A 460 16.34 30.08 14.64
C PHE A 460 14.84 30.33 14.73
N GLY A 461 14.31 31.31 14.01
CA GLY A 461 12.91 31.73 14.05
C GLY A 461 12.56 32.58 15.28
N VAL A 462 13.55 33.28 15.86
CA VAL A 462 13.40 34.11 17.07
C VAL A 462 13.56 35.62 16.78
N GLN A 463 13.76 35.99 15.52
CA GLN A 463 14.00 37.36 15.07
C GLN A 463 12.90 38.34 15.50
N THR A 464 11.64 37.91 15.57
CA THR A 464 10.52 38.81 15.91
C THR A 464 10.69 39.50 17.27
N ARG A 465 11.12 38.76 18.29
CA ARG A 465 11.33 39.33 19.63
C ARG A 465 12.55 40.26 19.62
N LEU A 466 13.65 39.76 19.07
CA LEU A 466 14.92 40.48 19.01
C LEU A 466 14.77 41.81 18.26
N LEU A 467 14.18 41.81 17.07
CA LEU A 467 14.03 43.00 16.24
C LEU A 467 13.13 44.07 16.86
N LYS A 468 12.11 43.66 17.63
CA LYS A 468 11.28 44.60 18.39
C LYS A 468 12.04 45.28 19.52
N MET A 469 13.00 44.58 20.13
CA MET A 469 13.84 45.14 21.20
C MET A 469 14.83 46.18 20.67
N VAL A 470 15.14 46.13 19.36
CA VAL A 470 16.23 46.92 18.77
C VAL A 470 15.81 47.62 17.49
N GLU A 471 14.55 48.05 17.42
CA GLU A 471 13.98 48.66 16.21
C GLU A 471 14.70 49.94 15.77
N GLU A 472 15.26 50.69 16.73
CA GLU A 472 16.01 51.91 16.42
C GLU A 472 17.33 51.62 15.70
N VAL A 473 18.01 50.52 16.02
CA VAL A 473 19.27 50.14 15.36
C VAL A 473 19.02 49.64 13.94
N LEU A 474 17.88 48.98 13.70
CA LEU A 474 17.51 48.54 12.35
C LEU A 474 17.43 49.70 11.35
N LYS A 475 17.20 50.92 11.84
CA LYS A 475 17.14 52.10 10.99
C LYS A 475 18.44 52.39 10.25
N ASN A 476 19.57 51.91 10.78
CA ASN A 476 20.92 52.23 10.32
C ASN A 476 21.62 51.00 9.73
N ILE A 477 20.89 50.11 9.06
CA ILE A 477 21.48 48.93 8.41
C ILE A 477 21.90 49.27 6.98
N ASP A 478 23.19 49.12 6.69
CA ASP A 478 23.80 49.52 5.41
C ASP A 478 23.50 48.55 4.25
N TRP A 479 23.18 47.29 4.53
CA TRP A 479 22.96 46.27 3.49
C TRP A 479 21.54 46.29 2.90
N TYR A 480 20.66 47.16 3.39
CA TYR A 480 19.28 47.31 2.92
C TYR A 480 19.03 48.71 2.37
N GLU A 481 18.50 48.79 1.15
CA GLU A 481 18.11 50.05 0.52
C GLU A 481 16.63 50.00 0.09
N SER A 482 15.91 51.10 0.31
CA SER A 482 14.54 51.23 -0.16
C SER A 482 14.40 52.39 -1.15
N SER A 483 13.82 52.08 -2.31
CA SER A 483 13.57 53.05 -3.38
C SER A 483 12.65 54.22 -2.97
N ASP A 484 11.82 54.06 -1.93
CA ASP A 484 10.94 55.11 -1.42
C ASP A 484 11.53 55.85 -0.22
N GLY A 485 12.82 55.64 0.09
CA GLY A 485 13.48 56.23 1.25
C GLY A 485 12.99 55.67 2.59
N SER A 486 12.19 54.59 2.58
CA SER A 486 11.74 53.97 3.81
C SER A 486 12.90 53.33 4.58
N VAL A 487 12.89 53.58 5.87
CA VAL A 487 13.86 53.05 6.82
C VAL A 487 13.51 51.60 7.14
N LEU A 488 14.52 50.74 7.36
CA LEU A 488 14.30 49.36 7.77
C LEU A 488 13.76 49.31 9.20
N THR A 489 12.46 49.02 9.32
CA THR A 489 11.77 48.81 10.61
C THR A 489 11.53 47.33 10.86
N TYR A 490 11.06 46.96 12.06
CA TYR A 490 10.62 45.58 12.32
C TYR A 490 9.54 45.14 11.31
N SER A 491 8.59 46.02 11.00
CA SER A 491 7.50 45.73 10.08
C SER A 491 7.99 45.52 8.64
N THR A 492 8.87 46.40 8.16
CA THR A 492 9.51 46.31 6.84
C THR A 492 10.35 45.04 6.72
N PHE A 493 11.15 44.75 7.75
CA PHE A 493 11.96 43.54 7.80
C PHE A 493 11.09 42.28 7.79
N ASN A 494 10.02 42.23 8.59
CA ASN A 494 9.16 41.05 8.64
C ASN A 494 8.44 40.81 7.30
N ALA A 495 8.00 41.88 6.62
CA ALA A 495 7.45 41.79 5.27
C ALA A 495 8.48 41.26 4.26
N MET A 496 9.70 41.82 4.28
CA MET A 496 10.82 41.38 3.46
C MET A 496 11.16 39.91 3.70
N ASN A 497 11.39 39.53 4.95
CA ASN A 497 11.68 38.16 5.36
C ASN A 497 10.60 37.20 4.86
N THR A 498 9.32 37.55 5.04
CA THR A 498 8.20 36.72 4.55
C THR A 498 8.23 36.57 3.03
N LYS A 499 8.50 37.63 2.27
CA LYS A 499 8.59 37.54 0.80
C LYS A 499 9.78 36.70 0.35
N ILE A 500 10.98 36.96 0.87
CA ILE A 500 12.20 36.21 0.54
C ILE A 500 12.01 34.73 0.88
N THR A 501 11.45 34.41 2.05
CA THR A 501 11.11 33.04 2.45
C THR A 501 10.04 32.42 1.54
N ASN A 502 9.05 33.17 1.05
CA ASN A 502 8.05 32.61 0.14
C ASN A 502 8.60 32.30 -1.26
N TYR A 503 9.56 33.08 -1.76
CA TYR A 503 10.25 32.78 -3.03
C TYR A 503 11.14 31.53 -2.96
N SER A 504 11.51 31.08 -1.75
CA SER A 504 12.24 29.83 -1.53
C SER A 504 11.35 28.61 -1.26
N ILE A 505 10.02 28.75 -1.43
CA ILE A 505 9.04 27.66 -1.34
C ILE A 505 8.60 27.27 -2.76
N PRO A 506 8.44 25.97 -3.09
CA PRO A 506 7.87 25.57 -4.38
C PRO A 506 6.46 26.13 -4.53
N PRO A 507 6.07 26.60 -5.73
CA PRO A 507 4.67 26.95 -5.98
C PRO A 507 3.79 25.74 -5.67
N ARG A 508 2.74 25.97 -4.88
CA ARG A 508 1.74 24.92 -4.63
C ARG A 508 1.06 24.66 -5.97
N SER A 509 1.29 23.48 -6.56
CA SER A 509 0.36 23.00 -7.58
C SER A 509 -1.02 22.95 -6.93
N SER A 510 -2.02 23.54 -7.58
CA SER A 510 -3.42 23.31 -7.23
C SER A 510 -3.78 21.87 -7.61
N GLY A 511 -3.21 20.91 -6.88
CA GLY A 511 -3.57 19.51 -6.90
C GLY A 511 -4.50 19.27 -5.73
N SER A 512 -5.77 19.04 -6.03
CA SER A 512 -6.74 18.50 -5.08
C SER A 512 -6.12 17.32 -4.34
N SER A 513 -6.13 17.36 -3.01
CA SER A 513 -5.70 16.25 -2.16
C SER A 513 -6.64 15.06 -2.33
N GLY A 514 -6.34 14.23 -3.34
CA GLY A 514 -6.91 12.90 -3.52
C GLY A 514 -6.12 11.90 -2.69
N PHE A 515 -6.81 11.34 -1.69
CA PHE A 515 -6.37 10.21 -0.88
C PHE A 515 -5.93 9.05 -1.80
N SER A 516 -4.64 8.70 -1.84
CA SER A 516 -4.16 7.55 -2.59
C SER A 516 -4.44 6.26 -1.81
N GLY A 517 -5.68 5.81 -1.90
CA GLY A 517 -6.02 4.39 -1.77
C GLY A 517 -5.47 3.66 -2.98
N GLY A 518 -4.61 2.66 -2.74
CA GLY A 518 -4.13 1.76 -3.77
C GLY A 518 -5.30 0.98 -4.38
N GLY A 519 -5.37 1.00 -5.70
CA GLY A 519 -6.29 0.20 -6.50
C GLY A 519 -5.66 -0.03 -7.86
N GLY A 520 -5.17 -1.25 -8.09
CA GLY A 520 -4.81 -1.70 -9.43
C GLY A 520 -6.05 -1.84 -10.31
N GLY A 521 -5.89 -1.69 -11.61
CA GLY A 521 -6.98 -1.87 -12.57
C GLY A 521 -6.48 -1.76 -14.01
N PHE A 522 -6.77 -2.80 -14.78
CA PHE A 522 -6.27 -3.11 -16.11
C PHE A 522 -6.78 -2.20 -17.24
N SER A 523 -6.07 -2.36 -18.37
CA SER A 523 -6.41 -2.07 -19.76
C SER A 523 -7.88 -1.99 -20.19
N GLY A 524 -8.18 -0.98 -21.02
CA GLY A 524 -9.17 -1.00 -22.10
C GLY A 524 -8.72 0.07 -23.11
N GLY A 525 -8.43 -0.22 -24.38
CA GLY A 525 -9.37 -0.76 -25.36
C GLY A 525 -10.03 0.41 -26.08
N GLY A 526 -9.34 0.98 -27.07
CA GLY A 526 -9.85 2.08 -27.91
C GLY A 526 -9.83 1.69 -29.38
N GLY A 527 -10.97 1.21 -29.89
CA GLY A 527 -11.24 1.12 -31.32
C GLY A 527 -11.66 2.49 -31.84
N GLY A 528 -10.90 3.03 -32.79
CA GLY A 528 -11.19 4.28 -33.48
C GLY A 528 -11.52 4.01 -34.94
N GLY A 529 -12.79 4.23 -35.31
CA GLY A 529 -13.19 4.44 -36.69
C GLY A 529 -12.81 5.84 -37.15
N GLY A 530 -12.33 5.95 -38.38
CA GLY A 530 -12.05 7.22 -39.05
C GLY A 530 -12.45 7.10 -40.51
N GLY A 531 -13.50 7.83 -40.89
CA GLY A 531 -13.87 8.05 -42.28
C GLY A 531 -13.46 9.45 -42.75
N GLY A 532 -13.07 9.53 -44.03
CA GLY A 532 -13.31 10.70 -44.87
C GLY A 532 -12.14 11.65 -45.15
N GLY A 533 -11.75 11.73 -46.44
CA GLY A 533 -11.60 13.01 -47.16
C GLY A 533 -10.21 13.44 -47.65
N SER A 534 -10.02 13.42 -48.98
CA SER A 534 -9.24 14.36 -49.84
C SER A 534 -7.74 14.56 -49.54
N TRP A 535 -6.78 14.54 -50.47
CA TRP A 535 -6.70 14.91 -51.89
C TRP A 535 -5.77 13.94 -52.64
#